data_AF-A0A556VVW2-F1
#
_entry.id   AF-A0A556VVW2-F1
#
_cell.length_a   1.000
_cell.length_b   1.000
_cell.length_c   1.000
_cell.angle_alpha   90.00
_cell.angle_beta   90.00
_cell.angle_gamma   90.00
#
_symmetry.space_group_name_H-M   'P 1'
#
loop_
_entity.id
_entity.type
_entity.pdbx_description
1 polymer ?
#
loop_
_entity_poly.entity_id
_entity_poly.type
_entity_poly.pdbx_seq_one_letter_code
_entity_poly.pdbx_strand_id
1 'polypeptide(L)'
;MSCYSDVYSTSSYRKFFGDSSRVPVPPLRSSSGPRVYGGNYRSRVSSGFFSSAPDADLAHTAATATELKIVRTNEKEQLQGLNDRFAAFIERVRELEQHNRALEAEAEALRRSLGTEPARLRDLYETELRELRERADQLERDRSRAQLENAHLGEVLSCVQEKLREETRLRDDAERELQRYRKEAEDGALHQLELQKRVESLLHEIDFARKVHDEEVRELQASLQASQLCVEMDVSKPDLTVALKDIRAQYEILSSRNQQQAEDWYRTKFAGVTEASARDADAIKMTRDELSACRRQVQARTLEIETLRNHNDALERQLAEMEDRHSTEIGELQETIVQLEDTLHSTKAEMSRHLREYQDLLNVKMALDIEIAAYRKLLEGEESRLGSVGVSLLQPAYSTVSYTAGRAYTLGAYSRGVAKPESEKEEDEKDEEEEGEEEEEGEEAGEEEGEEGEAAEEGEEGEAAEEGEEEEAAEEGQKRRGEEAAEEGAEGKKQLKKEKGEKQLKKEKGEKQLKKEKQLKKEKREKQLKKEKQLKKEKREKQLKKEKREKQLKKKQEKEIKKKQLKK
;
A
#
# COMPACT_ATOMS: atom_id res chain seq x y z
N MET A 1 17.02 40.37 -8.95
CA MET A 1 17.76 40.50 -7.67
C MET A 1 17.89 39.09 -7.12
N SER A 2 18.99 38.37 -7.39
CA SER A 2 20.24 38.35 -6.58
C SER A 2 19.93 37.97 -5.13
N CYS A 3 20.51 36.97 -4.46
CA CYS A 3 21.67 36.09 -4.71
C CYS A 3 21.72 35.04 -3.57
N TYR A 4 22.43 33.92 -3.82
CA TYR A 4 23.13 33.02 -2.86
C TYR A 4 22.36 32.30 -1.73
N SER A 5 22.40 30.96 -1.73
CA SER A 5 23.35 30.20 -0.89
C SER A 5 23.13 28.68 -1.03
N ASP A 6 24.12 28.00 -1.61
CA ASP A 6 24.41 26.60 -1.32
C ASP A 6 24.88 26.48 0.13
N VAL A 7 24.37 25.51 0.90
CA VAL A 7 25.05 24.99 2.09
C VAL A 7 24.77 23.49 2.23
N TYR A 8 25.86 22.74 2.18
CA TYR A 8 26.02 21.34 2.56
C TYR A 8 25.32 20.99 3.88
N SER A 9 24.68 19.81 3.92
CA SER A 9 24.31 19.16 5.18
C SER A 9 25.01 17.80 5.27
N THR A 10 26.27 17.83 5.70
CA THR A 10 27.02 16.66 6.13
C THR A 10 26.53 16.23 7.52
N SER A 11 26.18 14.94 7.64
CA SER A 11 25.64 14.31 8.84
C SER A 11 26.65 14.29 10.00
N SER A 12 26.14 14.56 11.21
CA SER A 12 26.87 14.60 12.47
C SER A 12 27.15 13.20 13.02
N TYR A 13 28.37 12.71 12.83
CA TYR A 13 28.95 11.63 13.67
C TYR A 13 30.44 11.84 13.93
N ARG A 14 30.80 13.05 14.35
CA ARG A 14 32.14 13.36 14.90
C ARG A 14 31.99 14.29 16.08
N LYS A 15 31.84 13.74 17.29
CA LYS A 15 32.16 14.39 18.57
C LYS A 15 31.99 13.39 19.72
N PHE A 16 33.03 12.58 19.96
CA PHE A 16 33.33 12.11 21.32
C PHE A 16 34.81 11.79 21.59
N PHE A 17 35.72 11.93 20.62
CA PHE A 17 37.15 11.93 20.93
C PHE A 17 37.83 13.15 20.28
N GLY A 18 38.32 14.02 21.17
CA GLY A 18 39.14 15.17 20.85
C GLY A 18 40.57 14.78 20.51
N ASP A 19 41.23 15.74 19.88
CA ASP A 19 42.45 15.67 19.10
C ASP A 19 43.70 16.00 19.95
N SER A 20 44.83 15.32 19.69
CA SER A 20 46.17 15.95 19.76
C SER A 20 47.27 15.08 19.15
N SER A 21 47.66 15.48 17.94
CA SER A 21 49.02 15.89 17.55
C SER A 21 50.19 14.87 17.58
N ARG A 22 50.62 14.50 16.36
CA ARG A 22 52.00 14.49 15.76
C ARG A 22 53.17 14.21 16.73
N VAL A 23 54.15 13.34 16.46
CA VAL A 23 55.06 13.23 15.29
C VAL A 23 55.77 11.82 15.31
N PRO A 24 56.77 11.46 14.44
CA PRO A 24 56.91 10.11 13.87
C PRO A 24 57.96 9.23 14.58
N VAL A 25 57.86 7.92 14.40
CA VAL A 25 58.80 6.92 14.93
C VAL A 25 60.00 6.74 13.99
N PRO A 26 61.26 6.87 14.45
CA PRO A 26 62.44 6.41 13.71
C PRO A 26 62.87 4.99 14.15
N PRO A 27 63.64 4.27 13.33
CA PRO A 27 64.13 2.94 13.66
C PRO A 27 65.39 3.03 14.53
N LEU A 28 65.43 2.32 15.65
CA LEU A 28 66.64 2.21 16.46
C LEU A 28 67.43 0.96 16.09
N ARG A 29 68.45 1.25 15.30
CA ARG A 29 69.70 0.54 15.09
C ARG A 29 70.46 0.47 16.42
N SER A 30 70.74 -0.74 16.93
CA SER A 30 71.69 -0.94 18.03
C SER A 30 73.08 -1.24 17.46
N SER A 31 74.00 -0.30 17.58
CA SER A 31 75.42 -0.50 17.33
C SER A 31 76.23 -0.52 18.63
N SER A 32 77.09 -1.53 18.72
CA SER A 32 78.45 -1.52 19.29
C SER A 32 78.65 -1.23 20.78
N GLY A 33 79.13 -2.26 21.48
CA GLY A 33 80.06 -2.16 22.61
C GLY A 33 80.89 -3.46 22.72
N PRO A 34 82.20 -3.40 23.02
CA PRO A 34 83.19 -4.36 22.54
C PRO A 34 83.56 -5.46 23.55
N ARG A 35 83.93 -6.64 23.03
CA ARG A 35 84.64 -7.68 23.78
C ARG A 35 86.03 -7.16 24.18
N VAL A 36 86.29 -7.13 25.48
CA VAL A 36 87.60 -6.80 26.05
C VAL A 36 88.47 -8.06 26.08
N TYR A 37 89.69 -7.88 25.58
CA TYR A 37 90.86 -8.74 25.68
C TYR A 37 91.29 -8.98 27.13
N GLY A 38 91.70 -10.20 27.44
CA GLY A 38 92.62 -10.51 28.56
C GLY A 38 93.18 -11.92 28.29
N GLY A 39 94.46 -12.15 28.01
CA GLY A 39 95.64 -11.42 28.47
C GLY A 39 96.39 -12.34 29.43
N ASN A 40 97.39 -13.03 28.87
CA ASN A 40 98.24 -14.03 29.51
C ASN A 40 98.91 -13.55 30.81
N TYR A 41 99.04 -14.46 31.79
CA TYR A 41 100.11 -14.41 32.79
C TYR A 41 100.88 -15.74 32.75
N ARG A 42 102.01 -15.72 32.03
CA ARG A 42 103.14 -16.60 32.34
C ARG A 42 103.77 -16.07 33.63
N SER A 43 104.13 -16.95 34.56
CA SER A 43 105.31 -16.72 35.40
C SER A 43 106.20 -17.95 35.37
N ARG A 44 107.44 -17.69 34.96
CA ARG A 44 108.59 -18.58 34.99
C ARG A 44 109.11 -18.62 36.42
N VAL A 45 109.58 -19.78 36.88
CA VAL A 45 110.82 -19.84 37.67
C VAL A 45 111.67 -21.01 37.17
N SER A 46 112.93 -20.72 36.94
CA SER A 46 113.97 -21.60 36.42
C SER A 46 115.09 -21.66 37.45
N SER A 47 115.58 -22.88 37.68
CA SER A 47 116.98 -23.28 37.96
C SER A 47 117.75 -22.63 39.12
N GLY A 48 118.31 -23.47 39.99
CA GLY A 48 119.43 -23.06 40.86
C GLY A 48 119.88 -24.19 41.78
N PHE A 49 120.99 -24.81 41.41
CA PHE A 49 121.68 -25.96 42.00
C PHE A 49 122.48 -25.56 43.27
N PHE A 50 122.70 -26.49 44.21
CA PHE A 50 124.02 -26.89 44.78
C PHE A 50 123.91 -27.58 46.16
N SER A 51 124.67 -28.69 46.21
CA SER A 51 125.22 -29.49 47.31
C SER A 51 125.40 -28.83 48.70
N SER A 52 125.18 -29.60 49.76
CA SER A 52 126.23 -30.09 50.68
C SER A 52 125.60 -30.55 52.01
N ALA A 53 125.85 -31.80 52.39
CA ALA A 53 125.87 -32.17 53.81
C ALA A 53 127.04 -31.42 54.48
N PRO A 54 126.92 -31.07 55.77
CA PRO A 54 127.46 -31.98 56.78
C PRO A 54 126.55 -32.13 58.01
N ASP A 55 126.81 -33.22 58.73
CA ASP A 55 126.28 -33.52 60.06
C ASP A 55 126.43 -32.35 61.04
N ALA A 56 125.31 -31.91 61.61
CA ALA A 56 125.16 -31.51 63.02
C ALA A 56 123.69 -31.17 63.34
N ASP A 57 123.15 -31.78 64.42
CA ASP A 57 121.92 -31.46 65.15
C ASP A 57 120.53 -31.75 64.56
N LEU A 58 120.14 -33.03 64.62
CA LEU A 58 118.82 -33.61 64.37
C LEU A 58 117.68 -33.12 65.31
N ALA A 59 118.00 -32.40 66.39
CA ALA A 59 117.00 -31.92 67.36
C ALA A 59 116.28 -30.63 66.90
N HIS A 60 116.95 -29.75 66.15
CA HIS A 60 116.39 -28.46 65.74
C HIS A 60 115.52 -28.56 64.47
N THR A 61 115.81 -29.52 63.59
CA THR A 61 115.04 -29.81 62.35
C THR A 61 113.76 -30.59 62.64
N ALA A 62 113.77 -31.45 63.66
CA ALA A 62 112.57 -32.14 64.13
C ALA A 62 111.54 -31.16 64.73
N ALA A 63 112.00 -30.17 65.53
CA ALA A 63 111.15 -29.14 66.13
C ALA A 63 110.48 -28.24 65.06
N THR A 64 111.24 -27.79 64.06
CA THR A 64 110.69 -26.99 62.95
C THR A 64 109.76 -27.80 62.03
N ALA A 65 110.02 -29.10 61.82
CA ALA A 65 109.11 -29.99 61.08
C ALA A 65 107.80 -30.27 61.84
N THR A 66 107.83 -30.35 63.17
CA THR A 66 106.62 -30.46 63.99
C THR A 66 105.80 -29.17 63.99
N GLU A 67 106.45 -28.00 64.06
CA GLU A 67 105.77 -26.71 63.92
C GLU A 67 105.10 -26.55 62.54
N LEU A 68 105.78 -26.94 61.45
CA LEU A 68 105.19 -26.91 60.11
C LEU A 68 104.03 -27.90 59.94
N LYS A 69 104.03 -29.04 60.64
CA LYS A 69 102.87 -29.94 60.66
C LYS A 69 101.71 -29.32 61.41
N ILE A 70 101.95 -28.67 62.55
CA ILE A 70 100.93 -27.96 63.34
C ILE A 70 100.34 -26.79 62.53
N VAL A 71 101.17 -26.02 61.83
CA VAL A 71 100.71 -24.95 60.93
C VAL A 71 99.87 -25.52 59.79
N ARG A 72 100.31 -26.60 59.12
CA ARG A 72 99.51 -27.25 58.07
C ARG A 72 98.20 -27.87 58.57
N THR A 73 98.18 -28.44 59.77
CA THR A 73 96.93 -28.96 60.37
C THR A 73 96.00 -27.83 60.74
N ASN A 74 96.52 -26.73 61.29
CA ASN A 74 95.74 -25.54 61.60
C ASN A 74 95.20 -24.83 60.33
N GLU A 75 96.02 -24.70 59.28
CA GLU A 75 95.57 -24.22 57.96
C GLU A 75 94.51 -25.14 57.35
N LYS A 76 94.67 -26.46 57.49
CA LYS A 76 93.67 -27.43 57.01
C LYS A 76 92.36 -27.32 57.79
N GLU A 77 92.39 -27.13 59.10
CA GLU A 77 91.21 -26.90 59.94
C GLU A 77 90.52 -25.58 59.59
N GLN A 78 91.29 -24.51 59.32
CA GLN A 78 90.75 -23.24 58.86
C GLN A 78 90.11 -23.35 57.47
N LEU A 79 90.73 -24.07 56.54
CA LEU A 79 90.17 -24.35 55.22
C LEU A 79 88.93 -25.24 55.32
N GLN A 80 88.91 -26.20 56.23
CA GLN A 80 87.73 -27.03 56.49
C GLN A 80 86.58 -26.19 57.06
N GLY A 81 86.83 -25.34 58.06
CA GLY A 81 85.82 -24.44 58.61
C GLY A 81 85.31 -23.40 57.61
N LEU A 82 86.15 -22.95 56.68
CA LEU A 82 85.70 -22.12 55.54
C LEU A 82 84.83 -22.92 54.57
N ASN A 83 85.22 -24.16 54.25
CA ASN A 83 84.47 -25.02 53.35
C ASN A 83 83.10 -25.41 53.94
N ASP A 84 83.02 -25.71 55.24
CA ASP A 84 81.76 -26.00 55.92
C ASP A 84 80.82 -24.77 55.91
N ARG A 85 81.37 -23.56 56.05
CA ARG A 85 80.60 -22.31 55.88
C ARG A 85 80.16 -22.08 54.44
N PHE A 86 80.98 -22.42 53.45
CA PHE A 86 80.59 -22.37 52.05
C PHE A 86 79.51 -23.41 51.71
N ALA A 87 79.60 -24.61 52.26
CA ALA A 87 78.57 -25.64 52.11
C ALA A 87 77.23 -25.17 52.69
N ALA A 88 77.22 -24.63 53.91
CA ALA A 88 76.03 -24.05 54.54
C ALA A 88 75.48 -22.85 53.73
N PHE A 89 76.35 -22.02 53.15
CA PHE A 89 75.93 -20.93 52.27
C PHE A 89 75.29 -21.45 50.97
N ILE A 90 75.86 -22.49 50.34
CA ILE A 90 75.30 -23.12 49.14
C ILE A 90 73.95 -23.77 49.43
N GLU A 91 73.81 -24.45 50.57
CA GLU A 91 72.53 -25.00 51.02
C GLU A 91 71.50 -23.89 51.22
N ARG A 92 71.88 -22.79 51.87
CA ARG A 92 70.98 -21.64 52.05
C ARG A 92 70.58 -20.98 50.73
N VAL A 93 71.51 -20.86 49.78
CA VAL A 93 71.20 -20.36 48.44
C VAL A 93 70.25 -21.31 47.71
N ARG A 94 70.43 -22.63 47.82
CA ARG A 94 69.51 -23.61 47.23
C ARG A 94 68.11 -23.56 47.85
N GLU A 95 68.01 -23.42 49.17
CA GLU A 95 66.72 -23.21 49.84
C GLU A 95 66.04 -21.94 49.34
N LEU A 96 66.77 -20.82 49.28
CA LEU A 96 66.24 -19.55 48.78
C LEU A 96 65.86 -19.61 47.30
N GLU A 97 66.63 -20.31 46.47
CA GLU A 97 66.29 -20.56 45.07
C GLU A 97 65.02 -21.43 44.95
N GLN A 98 64.89 -22.46 45.77
CA GLN A 98 63.68 -23.30 45.79
C GLN A 98 62.46 -22.49 46.24
N HIS A 99 62.61 -21.66 47.28
CA HIS A 99 61.56 -20.77 47.76
C HIS A 99 61.19 -19.71 46.71
N ASN A 100 62.18 -19.10 46.04
CA ASN A 100 61.91 -18.15 44.96
C ASN A 100 61.22 -18.83 43.78
N ARG A 101 61.63 -20.05 43.38
CA ARG A 101 60.94 -20.82 42.34
C ARG A 101 59.48 -21.12 42.72
N ALA A 102 59.22 -21.44 43.99
CA ALA A 102 57.86 -21.66 44.48
C ALA A 102 57.02 -20.36 44.43
N LEU A 103 57.57 -19.24 44.90
CA LEU A 103 56.91 -17.93 44.85
C LEU A 103 56.68 -17.45 43.41
N GLU A 104 57.61 -17.70 42.51
CA GLU A 104 57.46 -17.42 41.06
C GLU A 104 56.31 -18.25 40.48
N ALA A 105 56.23 -19.55 40.80
CA ALA A 105 55.15 -20.41 40.36
C ALA A 105 53.77 -19.97 40.89
N GLU A 106 53.69 -19.56 42.16
CA GLU A 106 52.47 -19.00 42.76
C GLU A 106 52.07 -17.67 42.11
N ALA A 107 53.03 -16.78 41.87
CA ALA A 107 52.78 -15.50 41.19
C ALA A 107 52.29 -15.70 39.75
N GLU A 108 52.86 -16.67 39.03
CA GLU A 108 52.39 -17.04 37.69
C GLU A 108 50.98 -17.67 37.72
N ALA A 109 50.67 -18.52 38.70
CA ALA A 109 49.35 -19.11 38.86
C ALA A 109 48.29 -18.03 39.14
N LEU A 110 48.60 -17.09 40.04
CA LEU A 110 47.74 -15.94 40.32
C LEU A 110 47.55 -15.06 39.09
N ARG A 111 48.62 -14.73 38.35
CA ARG A 111 48.52 -13.96 37.09
C ARG A 111 47.65 -14.65 36.03
N ARG A 112 47.71 -15.98 35.92
CA ARG A 112 46.84 -16.75 35.02
C ARG A 112 45.37 -16.65 35.47
N SER A 113 45.09 -16.86 36.76
CA SER A 113 43.72 -16.78 37.29
C SER A 113 43.12 -15.37 37.19
N LEU A 114 43.93 -14.34 37.46
CA LEU A 114 43.50 -12.94 37.36
C LEU A 114 43.41 -12.45 35.91
N GLY A 115 44.06 -13.12 34.96
CA GLY A 115 43.96 -12.80 33.53
C GLY A 115 42.67 -13.32 32.90
N THR A 116 42.14 -14.44 33.38
CA THR A 116 40.96 -15.11 32.80
C THR A 116 39.63 -14.56 33.31
N GLU A 117 39.53 -14.21 34.59
CA GLU A 117 38.29 -13.69 35.19
C GLU A 117 37.81 -12.34 34.59
N PRO A 118 38.65 -11.29 34.45
CA PRO A 118 38.22 -10.03 33.85
C PRO A 118 37.97 -10.15 32.34
N ALA A 119 38.65 -11.07 31.65
CA ALA A 119 38.38 -11.36 30.24
C ALA A 119 37.00 -12.01 30.07
N ARG A 120 36.68 -13.03 30.87
CA ARG A 120 35.38 -13.70 30.84
C ARG A 120 34.22 -12.73 31.14
N LEU A 121 34.38 -11.87 32.14
CA LEU A 121 33.34 -10.89 32.51
C LEU A 121 33.15 -9.85 31.39
N ARG A 122 34.26 -9.40 30.79
CA ARG A 122 34.26 -8.50 29.63
C ARG A 122 33.53 -9.13 28.44
N ASP A 123 33.80 -10.39 28.13
CA ASP A 123 33.18 -11.10 27.02
C ASP A 123 31.67 -11.28 27.21
N LEU A 124 31.21 -11.54 28.45
CA LEU A 124 29.78 -11.55 28.80
C LEU A 124 29.13 -10.19 28.60
N TYR A 125 29.75 -9.10 29.07
CA TYR A 125 29.20 -7.77 28.81
C TYR A 125 29.23 -7.39 27.33
N GLU A 126 30.25 -7.81 26.58
CA GLU A 126 30.33 -7.57 25.14
C GLU A 126 29.27 -8.33 24.35
N THR A 127 28.94 -9.56 24.76
CA THR A 127 27.84 -10.33 24.16
C THR A 127 26.49 -9.67 24.46
N GLU A 128 26.21 -9.32 25.71
CA GLU A 128 24.99 -8.59 26.09
C GLU A 128 24.86 -7.23 25.35
N LEU A 129 25.97 -6.48 25.24
CA LEU A 129 26.01 -5.24 24.46
C LEU A 129 25.72 -5.46 22.98
N ARG A 130 26.19 -6.57 22.41
CA ARG A 130 25.94 -6.93 21.01
C ARG A 130 24.46 -7.26 20.81
N GLU A 131 23.89 -8.11 21.67
CA GLU A 131 22.47 -8.47 21.59
C GLU A 131 21.56 -7.26 21.80
N LEU A 132 21.88 -6.36 22.74
CA LEU A 132 21.10 -5.14 22.95
C LEU A 132 21.15 -4.20 21.74
N ARG A 133 22.30 -4.12 21.04
CA ARG A 133 22.42 -3.36 19.79
C ARG A 133 21.61 -3.99 18.67
N GLU A 134 21.70 -5.31 18.50
CA GLU A 134 20.90 -6.03 17.51
C GLU A 134 19.40 -5.86 17.76
N ARG A 135 18.95 -5.95 19.01
CA ARG A 135 17.56 -5.66 19.40
C ARG A 135 17.17 -4.21 19.12
N ALA A 136 18.04 -3.25 19.38
CA ALA A 136 17.78 -1.84 19.06
C ALA A 136 17.64 -1.61 17.56
N ASP A 137 18.55 -2.17 16.76
CA ASP A 137 18.50 -2.09 15.29
C ASP A 137 17.23 -2.78 14.75
N GLN A 138 16.82 -3.91 15.33
CA GLN A 138 15.58 -4.60 15.00
C GLN A 138 14.37 -3.68 15.25
N LEU A 139 14.30 -3.07 16.44
CA LEU A 139 13.22 -2.14 16.79
C LEU A 139 13.21 -0.88 15.91
N GLU A 140 14.38 -0.40 15.47
CA GLU A 140 14.47 0.70 14.51
C GLU A 140 13.94 0.32 13.12
N ARG A 141 14.27 -0.89 12.64
CA ARG A 141 13.69 -1.45 11.40
C ARG A 141 12.18 -1.61 11.51
N ASP A 142 11.68 -2.19 12.59
CA ASP A 142 10.24 -2.37 12.82
C ASP A 142 9.51 -1.02 12.93
N ARG A 143 10.11 -0.05 13.62
CA ARG A 143 9.58 1.31 13.71
C ARG A 143 9.53 1.98 12.33
N SER A 144 10.60 1.90 11.55
CA SER A 144 10.63 2.49 10.21
C SER A 144 9.62 1.84 9.27
N ARG A 145 9.48 0.50 9.32
CA ARG A 145 8.44 -0.24 8.60
C ARG A 145 7.04 0.23 9.00
N ALA A 146 6.75 0.30 10.29
CA ALA A 146 5.46 0.78 10.79
C ALA A 146 5.20 2.26 10.40
N GLN A 147 6.23 3.09 10.32
CA GLN A 147 6.10 4.48 9.84
C GLN A 147 5.75 4.55 8.36
N LEU A 148 6.36 3.71 7.52
CA LEU A 148 6.03 3.61 6.10
C LEU A 148 4.61 3.08 5.90
N GLU A 149 4.21 2.04 6.62
CA GLU A 149 2.84 1.51 6.61
C GLU A 149 1.82 2.58 7.04
N ASN A 150 2.11 3.35 8.09
CA ASN A 150 1.24 4.48 8.49
C ASN A 150 1.14 5.58 7.43
N ALA A 151 2.25 5.93 6.77
CA ALA A 151 2.25 6.91 5.69
C ALA A 151 1.41 6.41 4.50
N HIS A 152 1.63 5.16 4.10
CA HIS A 152 0.88 4.52 3.02
C HIS A 152 -0.63 4.44 3.33
N LEU A 153 -1.00 3.99 4.54
CA LEU A 153 -2.41 3.99 4.98
C LEU A 153 -2.99 5.42 5.00
N GLY A 154 -2.20 6.42 5.37
CA GLY A 154 -2.59 7.82 5.30
C GLY A 154 -2.91 8.29 3.87
N GLU A 155 -2.10 7.90 2.89
CA GLU A 155 -2.32 8.19 1.47
C GLU A 155 -3.57 7.49 0.94
N VAL A 156 -3.74 6.20 1.23
CA VAL A 156 -4.93 5.42 0.86
C VAL A 156 -6.20 6.04 1.46
N LEU A 157 -6.17 6.42 2.74
CA LEU A 157 -7.28 7.12 3.38
C LEU A 157 -7.59 8.46 2.72
N SER A 158 -6.57 9.23 2.32
CA SER A 158 -6.77 10.50 1.61
C SER A 158 -7.46 10.26 0.26
N CYS A 159 -6.98 9.30 -0.52
CA CYS A 159 -7.56 8.91 -1.81
C CYS A 159 -9.02 8.46 -1.67
N VAL A 160 -9.32 7.59 -0.70
CA VAL A 160 -10.70 7.14 -0.43
C VAL A 160 -11.59 8.31 0.01
N GLN A 161 -11.08 9.22 0.83
CA GLN A 161 -11.84 10.41 1.23
C GLN A 161 -12.10 11.36 0.06
N GLU A 162 -11.17 11.50 -0.88
CA GLU A 162 -11.37 12.30 -2.10
C GLU A 162 -12.44 11.68 -2.98
N LYS A 163 -12.36 10.37 -3.27
CA LYS A 163 -13.38 9.62 -4.00
C LYS A 163 -14.77 9.76 -3.35
N LEU A 164 -14.85 9.62 -2.02
CA LEU A 164 -16.11 9.81 -1.28
C LEU A 164 -16.68 11.22 -1.45
N ARG A 165 -15.82 12.26 -1.44
CA ARG A 165 -16.26 13.66 -1.65
C ARG A 165 -16.75 13.88 -3.07
N GLU A 166 -16.11 13.26 -4.06
CA GLU A 166 -16.52 13.31 -5.47
C GLU A 166 -17.87 12.62 -5.66
N GLU A 167 -18.03 11.40 -5.16
CA GLU A 167 -19.31 10.68 -5.20
C GLU A 167 -20.43 11.46 -4.50
N THR A 168 -20.13 12.09 -3.36
CA THR A 168 -21.10 12.94 -2.68
C THR A 168 -21.51 14.14 -3.55
N ARG A 169 -20.57 14.76 -4.27
CA ARG A 169 -20.86 15.86 -5.19
C ARG A 169 -21.70 15.41 -6.37
N LEU A 170 -21.33 14.29 -7.01
CA LEU A 170 -22.07 13.70 -8.13
C LEU A 170 -23.50 13.34 -7.72
N ARG A 171 -23.67 12.72 -6.55
CA ARG A 171 -24.98 12.46 -5.95
C ARG A 171 -25.79 13.75 -5.74
N ASP A 172 -25.17 14.81 -5.22
CA ASP A 172 -25.83 16.10 -5.02
C ASP A 172 -26.19 16.79 -6.35
N ASP A 173 -25.38 16.64 -7.40
CA ASP A 173 -25.66 17.12 -8.76
C ASP A 173 -26.86 16.38 -9.35
N ALA A 174 -26.84 15.04 -9.32
CA ALA A 174 -27.95 14.20 -9.78
C ALA A 174 -29.25 14.46 -9.01
N GLU A 175 -29.19 14.65 -7.69
CA GLU A 175 -30.36 15.03 -6.88
C GLU A 175 -30.92 16.40 -7.28
N ARG A 176 -30.06 17.35 -7.69
CA ARG A 176 -30.49 18.66 -8.18
C ARG A 176 -31.14 18.56 -9.55
N GLU A 177 -30.59 17.78 -10.47
CA GLU A 177 -31.17 17.54 -11.80
C GLU A 177 -32.53 16.85 -11.69
N LEU A 178 -32.62 15.80 -10.87
CA LEU A 178 -33.89 15.12 -10.62
C LEU A 178 -34.93 16.04 -9.97
N GLN A 179 -34.52 16.99 -9.13
CA GLN A 179 -35.42 18.03 -8.63
C GLN A 179 -35.85 19.03 -9.71
N ARG A 180 -34.99 19.33 -10.70
CA ARG A 180 -35.36 20.16 -11.85
C ARG A 180 -36.38 19.45 -12.74
N TYR A 181 -36.11 18.20 -13.13
CA TYR A 181 -37.04 17.40 -13.93
C TYR A 181 -38.40 17.23 -13.25
N ARG A 182 -38.42 17.04 -11.93
CA ARG A 182 -39.70 17.00 -11.18
C ARG A 182 -40.47 18.32 -11.26
N LYS A 183 -39.78 19.46 -11.19
CA LYS A 183 -40.42 20.78 -11.32
C LYS A 183 -40.91 21.01 -12.74
N GLU A 184 -40.11 20.70 -13.75
CA GLU A 184 -40.50 20.81 -15.15
C GLU A 184 -41.71 19.93 -15.47
N ALA A 185 -41.78 18.72 -14.90
CA ALA A 185 -42.96 17.86 -15.01
C ALA A 185 -44.19 18.45 -14.28
N GLU A 186 -44.01 19.04 -13.09
CA GLU A 186 -45.08 19.74 -12.37
C GLU A 186 -45.58 20.96 -13.15
N ASP A 187 -44.67 21.76 -13.72
CA ASP A 187 -44.97 22.94 -14.52
C ASP A 187 -45.65 22.55 -15.85
N GLY A 188 -45.18 21.48 -16.51
CA GLY A 188 -45.81 20.91 -17.70
C GLY A 188 -47.24 20.42 -17.42
N ALA A 189 -47.47 19.77 -16.28
CA ALA A 189 -48.81 19.36 -15.87
C ALA A 189 -49.73 20.55 -15.56
N LEU A 190 -49.20 21.64 -14.99
CA LEU A 190 -49.96 22.88 -14.81
C LEU A 190 -50.34 23.50 -16.16
N HIS A 191 -49.40 23.53 -17.12
CA HIS A 191 -49.64 24.09 -18.45
C HIS A 191 -50.68 23.27 -19.23
N GLN A 192 -50.62 21.94 -19.14
CA GLN A 192 -51.66 21.06 -19.68
C GLN A 192 -53.04 21.35 -19.07
N LEU A 193 -53.12 21.52 -17.74
CA LEU A 193 -54.38 21.86 -17.07
C LEU A 193 -54.92 23.25 -17.48
N GLU A 194 -54.03 24.24 -17.66
CA GLU A 194 -54.40 25.57 -18.14
C GLU A 194 -54.97 25.52 -19.56
N LEU A 195 -54.33 24.77 -20.46
CA LEU A 195 -54.81 24.53 -21.81
C LEU A 195 -56.15 23.78 -21.82
N GLN A 196 -56.32 22.74 -21.00
CA GLN A 196 -57.59 22.03 -20.85
C GLN A 196 -58.72 22.98 -20.44
N LYS A 197 -58.51 23.84 -19.44
CA LYS A 197 -59.50 24.85 -19.05
C LYS A 197 -59.80 25.86 -20.16
N ARG A 198 -58.80 26.24 -20.95
CA ARG A 198 -59.00 27.14 -22.10
C ARG A 198 -59.86 26.46 -23.17
N VAL A 199 -59.60 25.18 -23.46
CA VAL A 199 -60.42 24.37 -24.37
C VAL A 199 -61.86 24.27 -23.85
N GLU A 200 -62.05 23.93 -22.57
CA GLU A 200 -63.38 23.90 -21.95
C GLU A 200 -64.11 25.24 -22.05
N SER A 201 -63.42 26.37 -21.80
CA SER A 201 -64.02 27.70 -21.94
C SER A 201 -64.43 28.03 -23.37
N LEU A 202 -63.61 27.68 -24.37
CA LEU A 202 -63.92 27.90 -25.78
C LEU A 202 -65.08 27.02 -26.25
N LEU A 203 -65.17 25.78 -25.76
CA LEU A 203 -66.33 24.92 -26.04
C LEU A 203 -67.62 25.53 -25.49
N HIS A 204 -67.59 26.06 -24.26
CA HIS A 204 -68.73 26.78 -23.70
C HIS A 204 -69.10 28.05 -24.49
N GLU A 205 -68.12 28.79 -25.00
CA GLU A 205 -68.35 29.95 -25.88
C GLU A 205 -68.98 29.54 -27.22
N ILE A 206 -68.52 28.45 -27.83
CA ILE A 206 -69.12 27.89 -29.07
C ILE A 206 -70.57 27.46 -28.81
N ASP A 207 -70.82 26.74 -27.73
CA ASP A 207 -72.18 26.30 -27.36
C ASP A 207 -73.11 27.49 -27.11
N PHE A 208 -72.60 28.55 -26.50
CA PHE A 208 -73.35 29.79 -26.31
C PHE A 208 -73.65 30.47 -27.64
N ALA A 209 -72.66 30.63 -28.52
CA ALA A 209 -72.85 31.25 -29.84
C ALA A 209 -73.83 30.46 -30.72
N ARG A 210 -73.80 29.11 -30.67
CA ARG A 210 -74.78 28.27 -31.35
C ARG A 210 -76.21 28.52 -30.86
N LYS A 211 -76.42 28.57 -29.54
CA LYS A 211 -77.73 28.87 -28.95
C LYS A 211 -78.26 30.24 -29.35
N VAL A 212 -77.41 31.27 -29.30
CA VAL A 212 -77.77 32.63 -29.72
C VAL A 212 -78.14 32.64 -31.20
N HIS A 213 -77.36 31.98 -32.06
CA HIS A 213 -77.67 31.88 -33.47
C HIS A 213 -79.01 31.16 -33.73
N ASP A 214 -79.28 30.06 -33.03
CA ASP A 214 -80.55 29.34 -33.14
C ASP A 214 -81.76 30.20 -32.68
N GLU A 215 -81.55 31.06 -31.68
CA GLU A 215 -82.55 32.05 -31.23
C GLU A 215 -82.76 33.15 -32.28
N GLU A 216 -81.68 33.77 -32.77
CA GLU A 216 -81.73 34.81 -33.81
C GLU A 216 -82.37 34.30 -35.11
N VAL A 217 -82.02 33.08 -35.56
CA VAL A 217 -82.64 32.45 -36.74
C VAL A 217 -84.13 32.26 -36.51
N ARG A 218 -84.54 31.84 -35.31
CA ARG A 218 -85.95 31.67 -34.96
C ARG A 218 -86.69 33.03 -34.94
N GLU A 219 -86.07 34.08 -34.43
CA GLU A 219 -86.61 35.45 -34.47
C GLU A 219 -86.69 36.01 -35.90
N LEU A 220 -85.66 35.82 -36.71
CA LEU A 220 -85.64 36.24 -38.12
C LEU A 220 -86.66 35.47 -38.95
N GLN A 221 -86.83 34.17 -38.73
CA GLN A 221 -87.89 33.40 -39.37
C GLN A 221 -89.27 33.95 -39.01
N ALA A 222 -89.51 34.31 -37.74
CA ALA A 222 -90.75 34.95 -37.30
C ALA A 222 -90.95 36.35 -37.91
N SER A 223 -89.87 37.15 -37.99
CA SER A 223 -89.87 38.48 -38.61
C SER A 223 -90.09 38.42 -40.13
N LEU A 224 -89.49 37.44 -40.82
CA LEU A 224 -89.68 37.24 -42.26
C LEU A 224 -91.11 36.80 -42.56
N GLN A 225 -91.67 35.89 -41.76
CA GLN A 225 -93.10 35.54 -41.81
C GLN A 225 -94.01 36.76 -41.58
N ALA A 226 -93.57 37.73 -40.77
CA ALA A 226 -94.27 39.01 -40.58
C ALA A 226 -94.03 40.02 -41.72
N SER A 227 -92.89 39.99 -42.40
CA SER A 227 -92.51 40.94 -43.47
C SER A 227 -92.91 40.53 -44.89
N GLN A 228 -93.24 39.25 -45.12
CA GLN A 228 -93.79 38.77 -46.41
C GLN A 228 -95.12 39.47 -46.82
N LEU A 229 -95.66 40.38 -45.99
CA LEU A 229 -96.84 41.18 -46.24
C LEU A 229 -96.60 42.69 -46.44
N CYS A 230 -95.36 43.18 -46.56
CA CYS A 230 -95.16 44.61 -46.76
C CYS A 230 -93.94 45.01 -47.61
N VAL A 231 -94.24 45.88 -48.58
CA VAL A 231 -93.37 46.91 -49.21
C VAL A 231 -92.81 46.58 -50.59
N GLU A 232 -93.66 46.79 -51.60
CA GLU A 232 -93.26 47.54 -52.80
C GLU A 232 -93.25 49.03 -52.46
N MET A 233 -92.18 49.77 -52.77
CA MET A 233 -92.31 50.97 -53.62
C MET A 233 -90.98 51.67 -53.93
N ASP A 234 -90.95 52.03 -55.19
CA ASP A 234 -90.02 52.82 -55.99
C ASP A 234 -89.98 54.29 -55.53
N VAL A 235 -88.79 54.88 -55.37
CA VAL A 235 -88.65 56.34 -55.21
C VAL A 235 -87.46 56.89 -56.01
N SER A 236 -87.78 57.96 -56.70
CA SER A 236 -87.11 58.66 -57.79
C SER A 236 -85.68 59.13 -57.54
N LYS A 237 -84.90 59.03 -58.62
CA LYS A 237 -83.48 59.38 -58.75
C LYS A 237 -83.24 60.90 -58.62
N PRO A 238 -82.41 61.36 -57.67
CA PRO A 238 -81.76 62.66 -57.76
C PRO A 238 -80.61 62.56 -58.77
N ASP A 239 -80.06 63.68 -59.23
CA ASP A 239 -78.98 63.75 -60.23
C ASP A 239 -77.75 62.93 -59.81
N LEU A 240 -77.79 61.68 -60.26
CA LEU A 240 -76.95 60.58 -59.83
C LEU A 240 -75.54 60.74 -60.41
N THR A 241 -75.37 61.56 -61.44
CA THR A 241 -74.20 61.51 -62.32
C THR A 241 -72.96 62.12 -61.68
N VAL A 242 -73.10 63.21 -60.92
CA VAL A 242 -71.98 63.84 -60.19
C VAL A 242 -71.66 63.06 -58.92
N ALA A 243 -72.67 62.68 -58.15
CA ALA A 243 -72.49 61.82 -56.98
C ALA A 243 -71.88 60.45 -57.37
N LEU A 244 -72.28 59.84 -58.49
CA LEU A 244 -71.67 58.60 -59.00
C LEU A 244 -70.24 58.81 -59.44
N LYS A 245 -69.88 59.96 -60.03
CA LYS A 245 -68.49 60.27 -60.39
C LYS A 245 -67.61 60.42 -59.15
N ASP A 246 -68.08 61.13 -58.13
CA ASP A 246 -67.36 61.27 -56.85
C ASP A 246 -67.29 59.96 -56.07
N ILE A 247 -68.38 59.18 -56.02
CA ILE A 247 -68.40 57.84 -55.44
C ILE A 247 -67.41 56.93 -56.20
N ARG A 248 -67.39 56.97 -57.54
CA ARG A 248 -66.46 56.18 -58.35
C ARG A 248 -65.01 56.58 -58.09
N ALA A 249 -64.71 57.87 -58.01
CA ALA A 249 -63.38 58.37 -57.66
C ALA A 249 -62.96 57.96 -56.23
N GLN A 250 -63.88 58.03 -55.26
CA GLN A 250 -63.63 57.54 -53.90
C GLN A 250 -63.40 56.02 -53.86
N TYR A 251 -64.16 55.24 -54.63
CA TYR A 251 -63.96 53.80 -54.77
C TYR A 251 -62.65 53.47 -55.46
N GLU A 252 -62.21 54.25 -56.44
CA GLU A 252 -60.95 54.05 -57.14
C GLU A 252 -59.74 54.32 -56.22
N ILE A 253 -59.83 55.37 -55.38
CA ILE A 253 -58.87 55.64 -54.31
C ILE A 253 -58.89 54.53 -53.25
N LEU A 254 -60.07 54.11 -52.80
CA LEU A 254 -60.21 53.04 -51.80
C LEU A 254 -59.68 51.71 -52.33
N SER A 255 -59.95 51.39 -53.59
CA SER A 255 -59.45 50.19 -54.28
C SER A 255 -57.94 50.22 -54.44
N SER A 256 -57.35 51.36 -54.86
CA SER A 256 -55.89 51.45 -54.97
C SER A 256 -55.21 51.38 -53.60
N ARG A 257 -55.80 52.00 -52.57
CA ARG A 257 -55.31 51.89 -51.19
C ARG A 257 -55.43 50.46 -50.67
N ASN A 258 -56.53 49.76 -50.94
CA ASN A 258 -56.71 48.36 -50.56
C ASN A 258 -55.69 47.45 -51.25
N GLN A 259 -55.44 47.67 -52.55
CA GLN A 259 -54.40 46.96 -53.30
C GLN A 259 -53.01 47.17 -52.69
N GLN A 260 -52.62 48.42 -52.42
CA GLN A 260 -51.33 48.74 -51.79
C GLN A 260 -51.22 48.12 -50.39
N GLN A 261 -52.28 48.22 -49.58
CA GLN A 261 -52.30 47.60 -48.24
C GLN A 261 -52.15 46.08 -48.31
N ALA A 262 -52.76 45.42 -49.29
CA ALA A 262 -52.59 43.99 -49.52
C ALA A 262 -51.15 43.66 -49.96
N GLU A 263 -50.58 44.42 -50.91
CA GLU A 263 -49.20 44.24 -51.37
C GLU A 263 -48.18 44.43 -50.24
N ASP A 264 -48.34 45.47 -49.42
CA ASP A 264 -47.48 45.75 -48.26
C ASP A 264 -47.64 44.69 -47.17
N TRP A 265 -48.86 44.21 -46.95
CA TRP A 265 -49.13 43.10 -46.03
C TRP A 265 -48.44 41.81 -46.49
N TYR A 266 -48.58 41.46 -47.78
CA TYR A 266 -47.89 40.31 -48.36
C TYR A 266 -46.37 40.47 -48.29
N ARG A 267 -45.81 41.63 -48.68
CA ARG A 267 -44.37 41.89 -48.56
C ARG A 267 -43.87 41.69 -47.14
N THR A 268 -44.58 42.22 -46.15
CA THR A 268 -44.20 42.10 -44.74
C THR A 268 -44.25 40.64 -44.29
N LYS A 269 -45.29 39.89 -44.69
CA LYS A 269 -45.39 38.46 -44.40
C LYS A 269 -44.28 37.64 -45.05
N PHE A 270 -44.01 37.87 -46.33
CA PHE A 270 -42.91 37.21 -47.05
C PHE A 270 -41.55 37.54 -46.45
N ALA A 271 -41.31 38.81 -46.10
CA ALA A 271 -40.08 39.22 -45.42
C ALA A 271 -39.94 38.51 -44.07
N GLY A 272 -41.00 38.42 -43.28
CA GLY A 272 -41.00 37.69 -42.00
C GLY A 272 -40.71 36.19 -42.15
N VAL A 273 -41.32 35.53 -43.14
CA VAL A 273 -41.06 34.11 -43.43
C VAL A 273 -39.62 33.90 -43.92
N THR A 274 -39.12 34.77 -44.79
CA THR A 274 -37.74 34.70 -45.30
C THR A 274 -36.73 34.92 -44.17
N GLU A 275 -37.00 35.86 -43.28
CA GLU A 275 -36.14 36.14 -42.13
C GLU A 275 -36.19 35.01 -41.09
N ALA A 276 -37.35 34.42 -40.84
CA ALA A 276 -37.48 33.22 -40.01
C ALA A 276 -36.70 32.04 -40.61
N SER A 277 -36.86 31.78 -41.90
CA SER A 277 -36.11 30.74 -42.62
C SER A 277 -34.59 30.97 -42.57
N ALA A 278 -34.13 32.22 -42.67
CA ALA A 278 -32.71 32.55 -42.51
C ALA A 278 -32.20 32.27 -41.09
N ARG A 279 -32.97 32.63 -40.05
CA ARG A 279 -32.62 32.32 -38.65
C ARG A 279 -32.56 30.82 -38.40
N ASP A 280 -33.53 30.06 -38.93
CA ASP A 280 -33.55 28.60 -38.80
C ASP A 280 -32.35 27.97 -39.52
N ALA A 281 -31.99 28.46 -40.70
CA ALA A 281 -30.81 28.00 -41.43
C ALA A 281 -29.51 28.27 -40.65
N ASP A 282 -29.40 29.43 -39.98
CA ASP A 282 -28.24 29.75 -39.16
C ASP A 282 -28.21 28.94 -37.85
N ALA A 283 -29.36 28.68 -37.22
CA ALA A 283 -29.46 27.77 -36.07
C ALA A 283 -29.04 26.34 -36.44
N ILE A 284 -29.43 25.85 -37.62
CA ILE A 284 -29.00 24.55 -38.14
C ILE A 284 -27.48 24.53 -38.38
N LYS A 285 -26.88 25.61 -38.89
CA LYS A 285 -25.42 25.69 -39.06
C LYS A 285 -24.71 25.67 -37.71
N MET A 286 -25.16 26.47 -36.75
CA MET A 286 -24.58 26.52 -35.40
C MET A 286 -24.62 25.15 -34.72
N THR A 287 -25.76 24.47 -34.73
CA THR A 287 -25.88 23.13 -34.15
C THR A 287 -25.02 22.09 -34.88
N ARG A 288 -24.86 22.21 -36.21
CA ARG A 288 -23.91 21.38 -36.97
C ARG A 288 -22.46 21.62 -36.56
N ASP A 289 -22.07 22.87 -36.37
CA ASP A 289 -20.72 23.23 -35.94
C ASP A 289 -20.44 22.72 -34.52
N GLU A 290 -21.41 22.85 -33.61
CA GLU A 290 -21.36 22.28 -32.25
C GLU A 290 -21.23 20.75 -32.29
N LEU A 291 -22.03 20.07 -33.10
CA LEU A 291 -21.94 18.61 -33.29
C LEU A 291 -20.56 18.21 -33.82
N SER A 292 -20.01 18.97 -34.77
CA SER A 292 -18.65 18.73 -35.32
C SER A 292 -17.56 18.94 -34.26
N ALA A 293 -17.74 19.89 -33.34
CA ALA A 293 -16.81 20.17 -32.26
C ALA A 293 -16.88 19.06 -31.19
N CYS A 294 -18.08 18.64 -30.80
CA CYS A 294 -18.29 17.50 -29.90
C CYS A 294 -17.67 16.22 -30.48
N ARG A 295 -17.86 15.95 -31.78
CA ARG A 295 -17.24 14.80 -32.45
C ARG A 295 -15.70 14.85 -32.41
N ARG A 296 -15.10 16.01 -32.66
CA ARG A 296 -13.64 16.20 -32.53
C ARG A 296 -13.16 16.02 -31.09
N GLN A 297 -13.94 16.48 -30.11
CA GLN A 297 -13.61 16.30 -28.70
C GLN A 297 -13.66 14.82 -28.31
N VAL A 298 -14.69 14.08 -28.74
CA VAL A 298 -14.77 12.62 -28.51
C VAL A 298 -13.54 11.94 -29.11
N GLN A 299 -13.19 12.21 -30.37
CA GLN A 299 -12.00 11.64 -31.01
C GLN A 299 -10.71 11.96 -30.24
N ALA A 300 -10.53 13.21 -29.80
CA ALA A 300 -9.36 13.60 -29.02
C ALA A 300 -9.27 12.85 -27.68
N ARG A 301 -10.42 12.65 -26.99
CA ARG A 301 -10.49 11.87 -25.75
C ARG A 301 -10.24 10.39 -25.99
N THR A 302 -10.75 9.82 -27.07
CA THR A 302 -10.48 8.43 -27.44
C THR A 302 -8.97 8.19 -27.67
N LEU A 303 -8.31 9.09 -28.40
CA LEU A 303 -6.85 9.02 -28.61
C LEU A 303 -6.07 9.20 -27.30
N GLU A 304 -6.51 10.09 -26.40
CA GLU A 304 -5.92 10.24 -25.07
C GLU A 304 -6.05 8.94 -24.26
N ILE A 305 -7.22 8.30 -24.29
CA ILE A 305 -7.43 7.00 -23.64
C ILE A 305 -6.53 5.91 -24.25
N GLU A 306 -6.42 5.83 -25.57
CA GLU A 306 -5.56 4.85 -26.26
C GLU A 306 -4.08 5.06 -25.93
N THR A 307 -3.60 6.30 -25.91
CA THR A 307 -2.22 6.61 -25.54
C THR A 307 -1.91 6.29 -24.08
N LEU A 308 -2.84 6.57 -23.16
CA LEU A 308 -2.71 6.18 -21.75
C LEU A 308 -2.76 4.67 -21.54
N ARG A 309 -3.62 3.95 -22.28
CA ARG A 309 -3.63 2.48 -22.28
C ARG A 309 -2.30 1.91 -22.75
N ASN A 310 -1.80 2.37 -23.90
CA ASN A 310 -0.50 1.95 -24.42
C ASN A 310 0.65 2.26 -23.43
N HIS A 311 0.58 3.39 -22.72
CA HIS A 311 1.55 3.74 -21.70
C HIS A 311 1.48 2.80 -20.49
N ASN A 312 0.27 2.45 -20.05
CA ASN A 312 0.07 1.50 -18.96
C ASN A 312 0.61 0.12 -19.34
N ASP A 313 0.22 -0.42 -20.51
CA ASP A 313 0.73 -1.70 -21.00
C ASP A 313 2.27 -1.69 -21.13
N ALA A 314 2.89 -0.56 -21.46
CA ALA A 314 4.35 -0.43 -21.51
C ALA A 314 4.97 -0.49 -20.11
N LEU A 315 4.36 0.16 -19.12
CA LEU A 315 4.80 0.10 -17.72
C LEU A 315 4.61 -1.30 -17.13
N GLU A 316 3.49 -1.97 -17.42
CA GLU A 316 3.23 -3.35 -17.01
C GLU A 316 4.26 -4.31 -17.60
N ARG A 317 4.61 -4.17 -18.89
CA ARG A 317 5.70 -4.94 -19.51
C ARG A 317 7.04 -4.67 -18.84
N GLN A 318 7.37 -3.41 -18.55
CA GLN A 318 8.62 -3.06 -17.86
C GLN A 318 8.68 -3.67 -16.45
N LEU A 319 7.54 -3.71 -15.75
CA LEU A 319 7.44 -4.31 -14.42
C LEU A 319 7.64 -5.83 -14.50
N ALA A 320 6.95 -6.51 -15.43
CA ALA A 320 7.14 -7.94 -15.66
C ALA A 320 8.60 -8.28 -16.02
N GLU A 321 9.23 -7.51 -16.92
CA GLU A 321 10.65 -7.73 -17.26
C GLU A 321 11.60 -7.48 -16.07
N MET A 322 11.29 -6.52 -15.19
CA MET A 322 12.05 -6.28 -13.96
C MET A 322 11.89 -7.45 -12.97
N GLU A 323 10.66 -7.94 -12.79
CA GLU A 323 10.35 -9.10 -11.97
C GLU A 323 11.05 -10.35 -12.48
N ASP A 324 10.99 -10.62 -13.79
CA ASP A 324 11.70 -11.73 -14.43
C ASP A 324 13.20 -11.63 -14.19
N ARG A 325 13.81 -10.45 -14.42
CA ARG A 325 15.24 -10.23 -14.16
C ARG A 325 15.61 -10.49 -12.70
N HIS A 326 14.82 -9.98 -11.77
CA HIS A 326 15.05 -10.23 -10.34
C HIS A 326 14.87 -11.72 -9.99
N SER A 327 13.89 -12.40 -10.58
CA SER A 327 13.67 -13.83 -10.37
C SER A 327 14.87 -14.65 -10.85
N THR A 328 15.46 -14.28 -12.00
CA THR A 328 16.68 -14.92 -12.51
C THR A 328 17.88 -14.64 -11.61
N GLU A 329 18.07 -13.41 -11.13
CA GLU A 329 19.15 -13.07 -10.19
C GLU A 329 19.02 -13.81 -8.86
N ILE A 330 17.79 -13.96 -8.34
CA ILE A 330 17.51 -14.76 -7.14
C ILE A 330 17.87 -16.24 -7.39
N GLY A 331 17.49 -16.79 -8.55
CA GLY A 331 17.85 -18.16 -8.94
C GLY A 331 19.36 -18.36 -9.01
N GLU A 332 20.08 -17.45 -9.67
CA GLU A 332 21.55 -17.48 -9.73
C GLU A 332 22.19 -17.42 -8.33
N LEU A 333 21.70 -16.53 -7.45
CA LEU A 333 22.19 -16.44 -6.08
C LEU A 333 21.89 -17.72 -5.28
N GLN A 334 20.72 -18.32 -5.43
CA GLN A 334 20.38 -19.61 -4.82
C GLN A 334 21.32 -20.72 -5.30
N GLU A 335 21.60 -20.81 -6.61
CA GLU A 335 22.56 -21.75 -7.15
C GLU A 335 23.96 -21.54 -6.54
N THR A 336 24.42 -20.29 -6.40
CA THR A 336 25.72 -20.03 -5.75
C THR A 336 25.74 -20.43 -4.28
N ILE A 337 24.63 -20.26 -3.56
CA ILE A 337 24.50 -20.72 -2.17
C ILE A 337 24.63 -22.24 -2.11
N VAL A 338 23.89 -22.97 -2.95
CA VAL A 338 23.96 -24.44 -3.02
C VAL A 338 25.37 -24.91 -3.34
N GLN A 339 26.04 -24.29 -4.32
CA GLN A 339 27.44 -24.63 -4.64
C GLN A 339 28.39 -24.40 -3.45
N LEU A 340 28.22 -23.31 -2.71
CA LEU A 340 29.02 -23.03 -1.51
C LEU A 340 28.71 -24.02 -0.37
N GLU A 341 27.44 -24.39 -0.18
CA GLU A 341 27.04 -25.41 0.78
C GLU A 341 27.62 -26.79 0.43
N ASP A 342 27.60 -27.18 -0.84
CA ASP A 342 28.19 -28.44 -1.31
C ASP A 342 29.70 -28.49 -1.10
N THR A 343 30.41 -27.41 -1.42
CA THR A 343 31.86 -27.34 -1.18
C THR A 343 32.18 -27.35 0.33
N LEU A 344 31.35 -26.72 1.16
CA LEU A 344 31.46 -26.79 2.61
C LEU A 344 31.22 -28.21 3.13
N HIS A 345 30.22 -28.92 2.63
CA HIS A 345 29.95 -30.31 2.99
C HIS A 345 31.09 -31.24 2.56
N SER A 346 31.59 -31.07 1.33
CA SER A 346 32.72 -31.83 0.80
C SER A 346 33.97 -31.65 1.65
N THR A 347 34.36 -30.41 1.95
CA THR A 347 35.55 -30.11 2.78
C THR A 347 35.39 -30.62 4.23
N LYS A 348 34.18 -30.57 4.81
CA LYS A 348 33.89 -31.19 6.12
C LYS A 348 34.04 -32.71 6.08
N ALA A 349 33.59 -33.35 5.00
CA ALA A 349 33.71 -34.80 4.82
C ALA A 349 35.19 -35.21 4.65
N GLU A 350 35.96 -34.46 3.88
CA GLU A 350 37.41 -34.63 3.72
C GLU A 350 38.15 -34.46 5.06
N MET A 351 37.83 -33.41 5.83
CA MET A 351 38.38 -33.20 7.18
C MET A 351 38.11 -34.40 8.09
N SER A 352 36.86 -34.88 8.10
CA SER A 352 36.44 -36.05 8.88
C SER A 352 37.17 -37.33 8.46
N ARG A 353 37.45 -37.47 7.16
CA ARG A 353 38.26 -38.57 6.62
C ARG A 353 39.70 -38.48 7.09
N HIS A 354 40.34 -37.31 7.02
CA HIS A 354 41.71 -37.12 7.50
C HIS A 354 41.83 -37.41 9.00
N LEU A 355 40.86 -36.98 9.82
CA LEU A 355 40.84 -37.30 11.26
C LEU A 355 40.82 -38.81 11.52
N ARG A 356 40.06 -39.58 10.73
CA ARG A 356 40.05 -41.05 10.80
C ARG A 356 41.41 -41.64 10.40
N GLU A 357 41.98 -41.20 9.28
CA GLU A 357 43.30 -41.63 8.81
C GLU A 357 44.42 -41.33 9.84
N TYR A 358 44.36 -40.18 10.51
CA TYR A 358 45.30 -39.84 11.58
C TYR A 358 45.13 -40.73 12.82
N GLN A 359 43.90 -41.05 13.20
CA GLN A 359 43.63 -41.97 14.31
C GLN A 359 44.14 -43.38 13.99
N ASP A 360 43.94 -43.86 12.76
CA ASP A 360 44.44 -45.16 12.32
C ASP A 360 45.98 -45.20 12.31
N LEU A 361 46.63 -44.14 11.84
CA LEU A 361 48.09 -44.02 11.87
C LEU A 361 48.63 -43.97 13.31
N LEU A 362 47.93 -43.28 14.22
CA LEU A 362 48.25 -43.27 15.64
C LEU A 362 48.14 -44.68 16.24
N ASN A 363 47.08 -45.44 15.90
CA ASN A 363 46.91 -46.82 16.34
C ASN A 363 48.07 -47.71 15.86
N VAL A 364 48.49 -47.59 14.60
CA VAL A 364 49.66 -48.30 14.05
C VAL A 364 50.94 -47.91 14.80
N LYS A 365 51.15 -46.61 15.08
CA LYS A 365 52.31 -46.13 15.84
C LYS A 365 52.33 -46.72 17.25
N MET A 366 51.18 -46.80 17.92
CA MET A 366 51.06 -47.43 19.24
C MET A 366 51.40 -48.92 19.19
N ALA A 367 50.94 -49.63 18.17
CA ALA A 367 51.30 -51.04 17.97
C ALA A 367 52.81 -51.23 17.79
N LEU A 368 53.45 -50.38 16.96
CA LEU A 368 54.90 -50.39 16.77
C LEU A 368 55.67 -50.06 18.05
N ASP A 369 55.20 -49.11 18.87
CA ASP A 369 55.84 -48.83 20.17
C ASP A 369 55.78 -50.04 21.11
N ILE A 370 54.66 -50.77 21.11
CA ILE A 370 54.49 -52.00 21.88
C ILE A 370 55.46 -53.07 21.38
N GLU A 371 55.58 -53.25 20.07
CA GLU A 371 56.55 -54.17 19.46
C GLU A 371 57.98 -53.79 19.82
N ILE A 372 58.38 -52.52 19.69
CA ILE A 372 59.70 -52.03 20.08
C ILE A 372 59.96 -52.29 21.57
N ALA A 373 58.98 -52.03 22.43
CA ALA A 373 59.10 -52.31 23.86
C ALA A 373 59.24 -53.82 24.14
N ALA A 374 58.54 -54.67 23.39
CA ALA A 374 58.66 -56.12 23.48
C ALA A 374 60.05 -56.60 23.01
N TYR A 375 60.54 -56.09 21.87
CA TYR A 375 61.88 -56.39 21.36
C TYR A 375 62.97 -55.94 22.34
N ARG A 376 62.85 -54.74 22.94
CA ARG A 376 63.77 -54.26 23.99
C ARG A 376 63.81 -55.20 25.20
N LYS A 377 62.66 -55.64 25.71
CA LYS A 377 62.60 -56.61 26.82
C LYS A 377 63.27 -57.94 26.49
N LEU A 378 63.10 -58.44 25.26
CA LEU A 378 63.72 -59.69 24.82
C LEU A 378 65.26 -59.54 24.74
N LEU A 379 65.74 -58.41 24.23
CA LEU A 379 67.16 -58.07 24.18
C LEU A 379 67.76 -57.92 25.59
N GLU A 380 67.08 -57.24 26.51
CA GLU A 380 67.50 -57.14 27.92
C GLU A 380 67.56 -58.52 28.61
N GLY A 381 66.65 -59.44 28.25
CA GLY A 381 66.68 -60.83 28.69
C GLY A 381 67.88 -61.63 28.14
N GLU A 382 68.25 -61.40 26.88
CA GLU A 382 69.47 -61.97 26.27
C GLU A 382 70.75 -61.36 26.84
N GLU A 383 70.80 -60.04 27.08
CA GLU A 383 71.90 -59.36 27.77
C GLU A 383 72.06 -59.86 29.21
N SER A 384 70.97 -60.25 29.88
CA SER A 384 71.04 -60.88 31.21
C SER A 384 71.65 -62.30 31.15
N ARG A 385 71.43 -63.05 30.06
CA ARG A 385 72.04 -64.36 29.82
C ARG A 385 73.50 -64.26 29.39
N LEU A 386 73.83 -63.31 28.51
CA LEU A 386 75.17 -63.06 28.00
C LEU A 386 76.05 -62.32 29.04
N GLY A 387 75.47 -61.44 29.85
CA GLY A 387 76.14 -60.72 30.94
C GLY A 387 76.49 -61.62 32.14
N SER A 388 75.83 -62.76 32.30
CA SER A 388 76.21 -63.78 33.28
C SER A 388 77.33 -64.71 32.78
N VAL A 389 77.67 -64.69 31.50
CA VAL A 389 78.79 -65.46 30.91
C VAL A 389 79.63 -64.55 30.02
N GLY A 390 80.33 -63.60 30.62
CA GLY A 390 81.57 -63.07 30.04
C GLY A 390 81.68 -61.56 29.89
N VAL A 391 82.45 -60.99 30.83
CA VAL A 391 83.46 -59.94 30.59
C VAL A 391 82.97 -58.50 30.31
N SER A 392 83.06 -57.72 31.38
CA SER A 392 83.60 -56.36 31.41
C SER A 392 84.81 -56.16 30.47
N LEU A 393 84.67 -55.42 29.35
CA LEU A 393 85.50 -54.25 29.00
C LEU A 393 85.04 -53.56 27.70
N LEU A 394 85.13 -52.23 27.70
CA LEU A 394 85.16 -51.27 26.57
C LEU A 394 83.83 -50.65 26.08
N GLN A 395 83.51 -49.48 26.63
CA GLN A 395 83.01 -48.32 25.86
C GLN A 395 84.19 -47.71 25.06
N PRO A 396 84.02 -46.92 23.96
CA PRO A 396 83.18 -45.70 23.99
C PRO A 396 82.47 -45.22 22.69
N ALA A 397 81.53 -44.29 22.93
CA ALA A 397 81.21 -43.07 22.18
C ALA A 397 80.41 -43.10 20.86
N TYR A 398 79.09 -42.91 20.96
CA TYR A 398 78.39 -41.81 20.27
C TYR A 398 77.07 -41.41 20.96
N SER A 399 77.06 -40.15 21.40
CA SER A 399 75.96 -39.19 21.59
C SER A 399 74.52 -39.71 21.74
N THR A 400 74.01 -39.65 22.98
CA THR A 400 72.58 -39.80 23.33
C THR A 400 71.94 -38.41 23.44
N VAL A 401 70.99 -38.09 22.55
CA VAL A 401 70.07 -36.97 22.76
C VAL A 401 68.87 -37.50 23.54
N SER A 402 68.75 -37.03 24.79
CA SER A 402 67.63 -37.33 25.68
C SER A 402 66.51 -36.30 25.48
N TYR A 403 65.34 -36.76 25.04
CA TYR A 403 64.09 -36.02 25.21
C TYR A 403 63.44 -36.49 26.50
N THR A 404 63.44 -35.61 27.50
CA THR A 404 62.69 -35.79 28.74
C THR A 404 61.20 -35.60 28.49
N ALA A 405 60.42 -36.59 28.89
CA ALA A 405 58.97 -36.48 29.01
C ALA A 405 58.62 -35.60 30.22
N GLY A 406 57.70 -34.66 30.02
CA GLY A 406 57.19 -33.81 31.09
C GLY A 406 56.19 -32.77 30.58
N ARG A 407 54.98 -33.20 30.24
CA ARG A 407 53.80 -32.31 30.28
C ARG A 407 52.52 -33.10 30.54
N ALA A 408 52.10 -33.05 31.80
CA ALA A 408 50.75 -33.35 32.23
C ALA A 408 49.83 -32.22 31.76
N TYR A 409 48.73 -32.56 31.10
CA TYR A 409 47.57 -31.67 30.99
C TYR A 409 46.49 -32.19 31.93
N THR A 410 46.18 -31.37 32.91
CA THR A 410 45.04 -31.50 33.82
C THR A 410 43.74 -31.39 33.04
N LEU A 411 42.97 -32.47 33.03
CA LEU A 411 41.56 -32.48 32.67
C LEU A 411 40.77 -31.91 33.85
N GLY A 412 40.07 -30.78 33.65
CA GLY A 412 39.30 -30.08 34.66
C GLY A 412 38.09 -29.36 34.06
N ALA A 413 36.92 -29.91 34.39
CA ALA A 413 35.54 -29.60 34.01
C ALA A 413 35.06 -28.13 33.95
N TYR A 414 34.19 -27.87 32.96
CA TYR A 414 32.90 -27.17 33.07
C TYR A 414 31.89 -28.04 32.30
N SER A 415 31.07 -28.89 32.95
CA SER A 415 29.75 -28.62 33.53
C SER A 415 28.75 -27.84 32.68
N ARG A 416 27.66 -28.55 32.35
CA ARG A 416 26.25 -28.11 32.18
C ARG A 416 25.93 -27.27 30.93
N GLY A 417 24.96 -27.62 30.10
CA GLY A 417 24.02 -28.74 30.09
C GLY A 417 22.95 -28.47 29.05
N VAL A 418 22.51 -29.48 28.32
CA VAL A 418 21.23 -29.42 27.60
C VAL A 418 20.57 -30.78 27.76
N ALA A 419 19.50 -30.78 28.54
CA ALA A 419 18.54 -31.85 28.60
C ALA A 419 17.45 -31.59 27.56
N LYS A 420 17.09 -32.67 26.86
CA LYS A 420 15.76 -33.00 26.34
C LYS A 420 15.24 -32.23 25.10
N PRO A 421 15.13 -32.90 23.94
CA PRO A 421 14.21 -32.49 22.89
C PRO A 421 12.79 -32.94 23.27
N GLU A 422 11.84 -32.00 23.22
CA GLU A 422 10.41 -32.29 23.22
C GLU A 422 9.88 -32.16 21.78
N SER A 423 9.10 -33.17 21.40
CA SER A 423 8.16 -33.24 20.28
C SER A 423 8.69 -32.93 18.88
N GLU A 424 9.18 -33.99 18.22
CA GLU A 424 8.84 -34.23 16.82
C GLU A 424 7.32 -34.38 16.74
N LYS A 425 6.66 -33.44 16.05
CA LYS A 425 5.38 -33.71 15.40
C LYS A 425 5.72 -33.95 13.94
N GLU A 426 5.58 -35.20 13.54
CA GLU A 426 5.31 -35.59 12.16
C GLU A 426 4.04 -34.84 11.72
N GLU A 427 4.17 -33.97 10.73
CA GLU A 427 3.06 -33.65 9.84
C GLU A 427 3.34 -34.40 8.54
N ASP A 428 2.58 -35.47 8.35
CA ASP A 428 2.42 -36.18 7.09
C ASP A 428 1.97 -35.18 6.01
N GLU A 429 2.85 -34.81 5.08
CA GLU A 429 2.40 -34.29 3.78
C GLU A 429 1.88 -35.49 2.98
N LYS A 430 0.54 -35.61 2.98
CA LYS A 430 -0.17 -36.46 2.04
C LYS A 430 0.03 -35.91 0.64
N ASP A 431 0.54 -36.78 -0.24
CA ASP A 431 0.26 -36.71 -1.66
C ASP A 431 -1.26 -36.73 -1.87
N GLU A 432 -1.82 -35.63 -2.36
CA GLU A 432 -3.11 -35.64 -3.05
C GLU A 432 -2.84 -35.22 -4.51
N GLU A 433 -2.67 -36.26 -5.33
CA GLU A 433 -3.00 -36.21 -6.76
C GLU A 433 -4.51 -36.00 -6.87
N GLU A 434 -4.94 -34.87 -7.42
CA GLU A 434 -6.27 -34.76 -8.04
C GLU A 434 -6.08 -34.62 -9.55
N GLU A 435 -6.19 -35.77 -10.23
CA GLU A 435 -6.62 -35.85 -11.61
C GLU A 435 -8.08 -35.33 -11.70
N GLY A 436 -8.36 -34.60 -12.77
CA GLY A 436 -9.70 -34.09 -13.04
C GLY A 436 -10.67 -35.19 -13.45
N GLU A 437 -11.95 -34.95 -13.19
CA GLU A 437 -13.03 -35.48 -14.00
C GLU A 437 -14.01 -34.35 -14.30
N GLU A 438 -14.21 -34.12 -15.60
CA GLU A 438 -15.35 -33.45 -16.19
C GLU A 438 -16.60 -34.27 -15.87
N GLU A 439 -17.73 -33.63 -15.53
CA GLU A 439 -19.03 -34.07 -16.03
C GLU A 439 -19.95 -32.87 -16.27
N GLU A 440 -20.58 -32.94 -17.44
CA GLU A 440 -21.62 -32.09 -18.00
C GLU A 440 -22.96 -32.17 -17.25
N GLU A 441 -23.86 -31.31 -17.73
CA GLU A 441 -25.33 -31.29 -17.66
C GLU A 441 -25.83 -30.06 -16.89
N GLY A 442 -26.63 -29.16 -17.46
CA GLY A 442 -27.39 -29.21 -18.69
C GLY A 442 -28.60 -28.28 -18.52
N GLU A 443 -29.05 -27.71 -19.64
CA GLU A 443 -30.34 -27.04 -19.86
C GLU A 443 -30.59 -25.66 -19.21
N GLU A 444 -31.36 -24.75 -19.79
CA GLU A 444 -31.68 -24.33 -21.17
C GLU A 444 -32.61 -23.10 -21.02
N ALA A 445 -32.94 -22.45 -22.14
CA ALA A 445 -33.89 -21.35 -22.34
C ALA A 445 -33.38 -19.96 -21.90
N GLY A 446 -33.08 -19.00 -22.78
CA GLY A 446 -33.57 -18.78 -24.14
C GLY A 446 -34.68 -17.72 -24.09
N GLU A 447 -34.38 -16.55 -24.66
CA GLU A 447 -35.32 -15.65 -25.37
C GLU A 447 -34.53 -14.41 -25.83
N GLU A 448 -34.09 -14.46 -27.08
CA GLU A 448 -33.88 -13.27 -27.91
C GLU A 448 -35.26 -12.75 -28.33
N GLU A 449 -35.49 -11.44 -28.29
CA GLU A 449 -36.27 -10.77 -29.33
C GLU A 449 -35.61 -9.43 -29.67
N GLY A 450 -35.37 -9.25 -30.97
CA GLY A 450 -35.07 -7.97 -31.58
C GLY A 450 -36.36 -7.26 -31.99
N GLU A 451 -36.28 -5.95 -32.16
CA GLU A 451 -37.32 -5.16 -32.83
C GLU A 451 -36.63 -4.16 -33.78
N GLU A 452 -36.68 -4.47 -35.08
CA GLU A 452 -36.77 -3.49 -36.15
C GLU A 452 -38.19 -3.58 -36.73
N GLY A 453 -38.79 -2.45 -37.11
CA GLY A 453 -39.96 -2.47 -37.99
C GLY A 453 -40.89 -1.27 -37.90
N GLU A 454 -40.62 -0.24 -38.69
CA GLU A 454 -41.60 0.72 -39.19
C GLU A 454 -42.71 0.01 -40.00
N ALA A 455 -43.96 0.50 -39.96
CA ALA A 455 -44.74 0.90 -41.14
C ALA A 455 -46.24 1.15 -40.89
N ALA A 456 -46.74 2.11 -41.66
CA ALA A 456 -48.06 2.20 -42.29
C ALA A 456 -49.27 2.70 -41.48
N GLU A 457 -49.54 3.98 -41.73
CA GLU A 457 -50.80 4.70 -41.63
C GLU A 457 -51.62 4.50 -42.92
N GLU A 458 -52.79 3.86 -42.83
CA GLU A 458 -53.95 3.98 -43.74
C GLU A 458 -55.17 3.76 -42.82
N GLY A 459 -56.26 4.55 -42.79
CA GLY A 459 -56.93 5.26 -43.87
C GLY A 459 -58.21 4.49 -44.22
N GLU A 460 -59.30 4.66 -43.47
CA GLU A 460 -60.63 4.21 -43.94
C GLU A 460 -61.75 5.13 -43.41
N GLU A 461 -62.37 5.83 -44.37
CA GLU A 461 -63.69 6.47 -44.31
C GLU A 461 -64.76 5.37 -44.10
N GLY A 462 -65.79 5.53 -43.28
CA GLY A 462 -66.94 6.36 -43.57
C GLY A 462 -68.05 5.52 -44.22
N GLU A 463 -69.07 5.10 -43.45
CA GLU A 463 -70.38 4.80 -44.01
C GLU A 463 -71.48 5.02 -42.96
N ALA A 464 -72.43 5.87 -43.33
CA ALA A 464 -73.64 6.18 -42.61
C ALA A 464 -74.77 5.29 -43.13
N ALA A 465 -75.64 4.82 -42.24
CA ALA A 465 -76.94 4.29 -42.62
C ALA A 465 -78.02 4.85 -41.69
N GLU A 466 -78.93 5.54 -42.35
CA GLU A 466 -80.16 6.20 -41.95
C GLU A 466 -81.27 5.16 -41.81
N GLU A 467 -82.07 5.21 -40.74
CA GLU A 467 -83.44 4.67 -40.78
C GLU A 467 -84.39 5.64 -40.07
N GLY A 468 -85.38 6.08 -40.84
CA GLY A 468 -86.45 6.98 -40.45
C GLY A 468 -87.66 6.26 -39.84
N GLU A 469 -88.47 7.07 -39.17
CA GLU A 469 -89.74 6.76 -38.53
C GLU A 469 -90.87 6.57 -39.57
N GLU A 470 -91.83 5.68 -39.30
CA GLU A 470 -93.24 5.90 -39.62
C GLU A 470 -94.15 5.31 -38.51
N GLU A 471 -95.03 6.15 -37.98
CA GLU A 471 -96.26 5.84 -37.23
C GLU A 471 -97.33 5.25 -38.21
N GLU A 472 -98.48 4.64 -37.89
CA GLU A 472 -99.50 4.82 -36.85
C GLU A 472 -100.48 3.59 -36.82
N ALA A 473 -101.16 3.44 -35.67
CA ALA A 473 -102.57 3.06 -35.41
C ALA A 473 -103.18 1.75 -36.01
N ALA A 474 -103.53 0.76 -35.15
CA ALA A 474 -104.85 0.52 -34.52
C ALA A 474 -105.75 -0.42 -35.37
N GLU A 475 -106.58 -1.35 -34.89
CA GLU A 475 -106.94 -1.99 -33.62
C GLU A 475 -107.78 -3.22 -34.04
N GLU A 476 -107.65 -4.38 -33.38
CA GLU A 476 -108.73 -5.32 -33.00
C GLU A 476 -108.23 -6.76 -32.77
N GLY A 477 -108.71 -7.38 -31.68
CA GLY A 477 -109.22 -8.75 -31.82
C GLY A 477 -108.43 -9.95 -31.28
N GLN A 478 -108.02 -9.90 -30.00
CA GLN A 478 -108.02 -11.02 -29.04
C GLN A 478 -107.32 -12.38 -29.32
N LYS A 479 -106.46 -12.71 -28.34
CA LYS A 479 -106.19 -14.03 -27.73
C LYS A 479 -105.56 -15.11 -28.63
N ARG A 480 -104.22 -15.19 -28.60
CA ARG A 480 -103.50 -16.45 -28.28
C ARG A 480 -102.20 -16.18 -27.51
N ARG A 481 -102.09 -16.88 -26.37
CA ARG A 481 -100.87 -17.33 -25.68
C ARG A 481 -99.95 -16.27 -25.08
N GLY A 482 -100.24 -15.95 -23.82
CA GLY A 482 -99.19 -15.58 -22.87
C GLY A 482 -98.37 -16.82 -22.51
N GLU A 483 -97.07 -16.75 -22.78
CA GLU A 483 -96.01 -17.44 -22.02
C GLU A 483 -94.60 -16.90 -22.34
N GLU A 484 -94.42 -15.98 -23.30
CA GLU A 484 -93.09 -15.35 -23.56
C GLU A 484 -92.90 -13.98 -22.89
N ALA A 485 -93.96 -13.26 -22.51
CA ALA A 485 -93.85 -11.90 -21.96
C ALA A 485 -93.45 -11.82 -20.46
N ALA A 486 -93.35 -12.96 -19.75
CA ALA A 486 -93.00 -12.99 -18.34
C ALA A 486 -91.49 -13.18 -18.09
N GLU A 487 -90.74 -13.68 -19.08
CA GLU A 487 -89.29 -13.92 -18.96
C GLU A 487 -88.49 -12.65 -19.27
N GLU A 488 -88.87 -11.89 -20.30
CA GLU A 488 -88.22 -10.61 -20.66
C GLU A 488 -88.39 -9.51 -19.60
N GLY A 489 -89.54 -9.46 -18.92
CA GLY A 489 -89.81 -8.47 -17.86
C GLY A 489 -89.07 -8.73 -16.54
N ALA A 490 -88.68 -9.98 -16.27
CA ALA A 490 -87.91 -10.36 -15.09
C ALA A 490 -86.40 -10.14 -15.30
N GLU A 491 -85.91 -10.35 -16.52
CA GLU A 491 -84.52 -10.08 -16.90
C GLU A 491 -84.22 -8.57 -16.94
N GLY A 492 -85.12 -7.75 -17.51
CA GLY A 492 -84.94 -6.29 -17.55
C GLY A 492 -84.89 -5.63 -16.15
N LYS A 493 -85.69 -6.11 -15.19
CA LYS A 493 -85.65 -5.61 -13.79
C LYS A 493 -84.38 -6.06 -13.04
N LYS A 494 -83.83 -7.24 -13.34
CA LYS A 494 -82.52 -7.68 -12.81
C LYS A 494 -81.38 -6.87 -13.40
N GLN A 495 -81.41 -6.57 -14.70
CA GLN A 495 -80.40 -5.75 -15.37
C GLN A 495 -80.39 -4.31 -14.84
N LEU A 496 -81.54 -3.65 -14.69
CA LEU A 496 -81.65 -2.30 -14.13
C LEU A 496 -81.16 -2.19 -12.67
N LYS A 497 -81.36 -3.23 -11.85
CA LYS A 497 -80.90 -3.26 -10.46
C LYS A 497 -79.38 -3.51 -10.37
N LYS A 498 -78.84 -4.31 -11.29
CA LYS A 498 -77.40 -4.53 -11.46
C LYS A 498 -76.69 -3.26 -11.92
N GLU A 499 -77.24 -2.57 -12.93
CA GLU A 499 -76.71 -1.30 -13.43
C GLU A 499 -76.72 -0.18 -12.37
N LYS A 500 -77.80 -0.06 -11.58
CA LYS A 500 -77.87 0.90 -10.48
C LYS A 500 -76.85 0.59 -9.36
N GLY A 501 -76.65 -0.69 -9.05
CA GLY A 501 -75.63 -1.15 -8.11
C GLY A 501 -74.21 -0.85 -8.61
N GLU A 502 -73.92 -1.09 -9.89
CA GLU A 502 -72.63 -0.78 -10.50
C GLU A 502 -72.35 0.72 -10.58
N LYS A 503 -73.37 1.56 -10.87
CA LYS A 503 -73.25 3.02 -10.84
C LYS A 503 -72.97 3.56 -9.44
N GLN A 504 -73.60 3.01 -8.40
CA GLN A 504 -73.29 3.36 -7.00
C GLN A 504 -71.87 2.92 -6.59
N LEU A 505 -71.44 1.72 -6.97
CA LEU A 505 -70.09 1.24 -6.70
C LEU A 505 -69.01 2.07 -7.40
N LYS A 506 -69.26 2.51 -8.65
CA LYS A 506 -68.36 3.43 -9.38
C LYS A 506 -68.26 4.79 -8.68
N LYS A 507 -69.37 5.34 -8.18
CA LYS A 507 -69.38 6.61 -7.44
C LYS A 507 -68.61 6.53 -6.12
N GLU A 508 -68.80 5.47 -5.33
CA GLU A 508 -68.02 5.26 -4.09
C GLU A 508 -66.52 5.05 -4.37
N LYS A 509 -66.17 4.32 -5.43
CA LYS A 509 -64.78 4.15 -5.84
C LYS A 509 -64.15 5.48 -6.25
N GLY A 510 -64.87 6.33 -6.99
CA GLY A 510 -64.44 7.68 -7.34
C GLY A 510 -64.22 8.59 -6.13
N GLU A 511 -65.14 8.59 -5.15
CA GLU A 511 -64.98 9.37 -3.92
C GLU A 511 -63.80 8.88 -3.05
N LYS A 512 -63.57 7.57 -2.99
CA LYS A 512 -62.41 6.98 -2.29
C LYS A 512 -61.09 7.34 -2.99
N GLN A 513 -61.06 7.35 -4.32
CA GLN A 513 -59.89 7.80 -5.09
C GLN A 513 -59.61 9.29 -4.87
N LEU A 514 -60.64 10.15 -4.90
CA LEU A 514 -60.50 11.58 -4.65
C LEU A 514 -59.98 11.89 -3.23
N LYS A 515 -60.42 11.12 -2.22
CA LYS A 515 -59.91 11.24 -0.84
C LYS A 515 -58.43 10.84 -0.75
N LYS A 516 -58.04 9.73 -1.39
CA LYS A 516 -56.63 9.30 -1.45
C LYS A 516 -55.75 10.34 -2.14
N GLU A 517 -56.21 10.93 -3.25
CA GLU A 517 -55.46 11.95 -3.98
C GLU A 517 -55.29 13.24 -3.15
N LYS A 518 -56.34 13.69 -2.46
CA LYS A 518 -56.27 14.84 -1.55
C LYS A 518 -55.29 14.59 -0.39
N GLN A 519 -55.27 13.39 0.16
CA GLN A 519 -54.34 13.01 1.23
C GLN A 519 -52.89 12.98 0.72
N LEU A 520 -52.65 12.41 -0.46
CA LEU A 520 -51.34 12.41 -1.10
C LEU A 520 -50.84 13.83 -1.41
N LYS A 521 -51.71 14.71 -1.91
CA LYS A 521 -51.40 16.14 -2.14
C LYS A 521 -51.04 16.85 -0.84
N LYS A 522 -51.75 16.57 0.26
CA LYS A 522 -51.45 17.14 1.59
C LYS A 522 -50.07 16.69 2.09
N GLU A 523 -49.76 15.40 1.97
CA GLU A 523 -48.43 14.87 2.36
C GLU A 523 -47.29 15.42 1.50
N LYS A 524 -47.50 15.55 0.18
CA LYS A 524 -46.50 16.16 -0.73
C LYS A 524 -46.22 17.62 -0.33
N ARG A 525 -47.26 18.41 -0.03
CA ARG A 525 -47.12 19.79 0.46
C ARG A 525 -46.37 19.86 1.80
N GLU A 526 -46.65 18.95 2.73
CA GLU A 526 -45.96 18.92 4.01
C GLU A 526 -44.47 18.54 3.86
N LYS A 527 -44.15 17.58 2.98
CA LYS A 527 -42.77 17.20 2.64
C LYS A 527 -42.01 18.36 1.98
N GLN A 528 -42.65 19.09 1.05
CA GLN A 528 -42.06 20.29 0.43
C GLN A 528 -41.78 21.38 1.48
N LEU A 529 -42.72 21.64 2.40
CA LEU A 529 -42.56 22.63 3.46
C LEU A 529 -41.43 22.25 4.44
N LYS A 530 -41.26 20.97 4.74
CA LYS A 530 -40.14 20.46 5.56
C LYS A 530 -38.80 20.67 4.85
N LYS A 531 -38.70 20.33 3.56
CA LYS A 531 -37.49 20.58 2.74
C LYS A 531 -37.14 22.07 2.69
N GLU A 532 -38.13 22.95 2.50
CA GLU A 532 -37.89 24.39 2.44
C GLU A 532 -37.38 24.94 3.79
N LYS A 533 -37.94 24.48 4.90
CA LYS A 533 -37.46 24.84 6.25
C LYS A 533 -36.03 24.38 6.49
N GLN A 534 -35.68 23.17 6.04
CA GLN A 534 -34.32 22.63 6.16
C GLN A 534 -33.32 23.43 5.32
N LEU A 535 -33.66 23.76 4.07
CA LEU A 535 -32.85 24.59 3.20
C LEU A 535 -32.62 26.00 3.79
N LYS A 536 -33.67 26.61 4.37
CA LYS A 536 -33.56 27.90 5.06
C LYS A 536 -32.63 27.82 6.28
N LYS A 537 -32.68 26.72 7.05
CA LYS A 537 -31.79 26.48 8.20
C LYS A 537 -30.33 26.35 7.76
N GLU A 538 -30.06 25.57 6.72
CA GLU A 538 -28.71 25.39 6.18
C GLU A 538 -28.13 26.69 5.59
N LYS A 539 -28.94 27.47 4.87
CA LYS A 539 -28.53 28.78 4.35
C LYS A 539 -28.13 29.73 5.49
N ARG A 540 -28.92 29.79 6.57
CA ARG A 540 -28.59 30.58 7.77
C ARG A 540 -27.29 30.10 8.43
N GLU A 541 -27.07 28.79 8.51
CA GLU A 541 -25.85 28.24 9.10
C GLU A 541 -24.60 28.54 8.25
N LYS A 542 -24.70 28.42 6.91
CA LYS A 542 -23.63 28.79 5.98
C LYS A 542 -23.30 30.28 6.09
N GLN A 543 -24.31 31.14 6.22
CA GLN A 543 -24.11 32.59 6.41
C GLN A 543 -23.40 32.90 7.73
N LEU A 544 -23.82 32.28 8.84
CA LEU A 544 -23.14 32.39 10.14
C LEU A 544 -21.68 31.90 10.09
N LYS A 545 -21.39 30.81 9.38
CA LYS A 545 -20.01 30.33 9.18
C LYS A 545 -19.17 31.32 8.38
N LYS A 546 -19.74 31.93 7.33
CA LYS A 546 -19.08 32.97 6.53
C LYS A 546 -18.75 34.20 7.38
N GLU A 547 -19.70 34.71 8.14
CA GLU A 547 -19.49 35.84 9.05
C GLU A 547 -18.43 35.55 10.12
N LYS A 548 -18.40 34.34 10.68
CA LYS A 548 -17.36 33.92 11.64
C LYS A 548 -15.97 33.93 10.99
N ARG A 549 -15.83 33.42 9.76
CA ARG A 549 -14.56 33.44 9.01
C ARG A 549 -14.10 34.85 8.71
N GLU A 550 -15.00 35.73 8.28
CA GLU A 550 -14.68 37.15 8.03
C GLU A 550 -14.23 37.86 9.31
N LYS A 551 -14.90 37.63 10.45
CA LYS A 551 -14.49 38.16 11.75
C LYS A 551 -13.09 37.66 12.16
N GLN A 552 -12.77 36.39 11.92
CA GLN A 552 -11.44 35.84 12.19
C GLN A 552 -10.37 36.47 11.29
N LEU A 553 -10.67 36.68 10.01
CA LEU A 553 -9.75 37.30 9.06
C LEU A 553 -9.45 38.75 9.47
N LYS A 554 -10.49 39.52 9.82
CA LYS A 554 -10.33 40.89 10.34
C LYS A 554 -9.47 40.92 11.61
N LYS A 555 -9.71 40.01 12.56
CA LYS A 555 -8.87 39.89 13.76
C LYS A 555 -7.41 39.54 13.44
N LYS A 556 -7.15 38.69 12.44
CA LYS A 556 -5.78 38.37 12.00
C LYS A 556 -5.10 39.60 11.39
N GLN A 557 -5.80 40.31 10.49
CA GLN A 557 -5.30 41.55 9.89
C GLN A 557 -5.00 42.62 10.94
N GLU A 558 -5.88 42.81 11.93
CA GLU A 558 -5.67 43.77 13.02
C GLU A 558 -4.44 43.40 13.87
N LYS A 559 -4.23 42.11 14.17
CA LYS A 559 -3.03 41.62 14.85
C LYS A 559 -1.76 41.87 14.04
N GLU A 560 -1.80 41.67 12.73
CA GLU A 560 -0.65 41.97 11.86
C GLU A 560 -0.34 43.46 11.82
N ILE A 561 -1.36 44.32 11.72
CA ILE A 561 -1.19 45.78 11.74
C ILE A 561 -0.57 46.22 13.07
N LYS A 562 -1.08 45.73 14.21
CA LYS A 562 -0.51 45.99 15.54
C LYS A 562 0.95 45.51 15.64
N LYS A 563 1.27 44.32 15.12
CA LYS A 563 2.65 43.80 15.08
C LYS A 563 3.58 44.65 14.21
N LYS A 564 3.09 45.21 13.10
CA LYS A 564 3.85 46.13 12.24
C LYS A 564 4.06 47.49 12.91
N GLN A 565 3.09 47.98 13.68
CA GLN A 565 3.21 49.22 14.46
C GLN A 565 4.21 49.09 15.63
N LEU A 566 4.27 47.94 16.31
CA LEU A 566 5.25 47.67 17.38
C LEU A 566 6.70 47.49 16.89
N LYS A 567 6.90 47.26 15.59
CA LYS A 567 8.23 47.10 14.97
C LYS A 567 8.80 48.42 14.40
N LYS A 568 7.99 49.47 14.33
CA LYS A 568 8.41 50.83 14.01
C LYS A 568 8.54 51.60 15.32
#